data_AF-A0A3D1SAY0-F1
#
_entry.id   AF-A0A3D1SAY0-F1
#
_cell.length_a   1.000
_cell.length_b   1.000
_cell.length_c   1.000
_cell.angle_alpha   90.00
_cell.angle_beta   90.00
_cell.angle_gamma   90.00
#
_symmetry.space_group_name_H-M   'P 1'
#
loop_
_entity.id
_entity.type
_entity.pdbx_description
1 polymer ?
#
loop_
_entity_poly.entity_id
_entity_poly.type
_entity_poly.pdbx_seq_one_letter_code
_entity_poly.pdbx_strand_id
1 'polypeptide(L)' 'TFDDADTFFPEIPFTEWKLVEKESHETDDKHPYAYTFLNYNKK' A
#
# COMPACT_ATOMS: atom_id res chain seq x y z
N THR A 1 10.48 1.91 12.55
CA THR A 1 9.44 2.81 13.10
C THR A 1 9.64 4.16 12.46
N PHE A 2 8.58 4.93 12.26
CA PHE A 2 8.66 6.29 11.74
C PHE A 2 8.55 7.23 12.92
N ASP A 3 9.56 8.07 13.14
CA ASP A 3 9.74 8.81 14.40
C ASP A 3 8.57 9.76 14.72
N ASP A 4 7.90 10.31 13.71
CA ASP A 4 6.76 11.23 13.85
C ASP A 4 5.39 10.58 13.61
N ALA A 5 5.31 9.25 13.52
CA ALA A 5 4.04 8.56 13.26
C ALA A 5 3.34 8.15 14.57
N ASP A 6 2.11 8.62 14.77
CA ASP A 6 1.22 8.25 15.88
C ASP A 6 0.04 7.34 15.46
N THR A 7 -0.19 7.22 14.15
CA THR A 7 -1.34 6.55 13.55
C THR A 7 -0.89 5.56 12.48
N PHE A 8 -1.42 4.33 12.55
CA PHE A 8 -1.07 3.24 11.65
C PHE A 8 -2.33 2.58 11.09
N PHE A 9 -2.21 1.98 9.90
CA PHE A 9 -3.26 1.10 9.40
C PHE A 9 -3.43 -0.12 10.33
N PRO A 10 -4.66 -0.64 10.45
CA PRO A 10 -4.87 -1.92 11.13
C PRO A 10 -4.18 -3.06 10.37
N GLU A 11 -3.95 -4.16 11.07
CA GLU A 11 -3.47 -5.39 10.44
C GLU A 11 -4.51 -5.91 9.43
N ILE A 12 -4.07 -6.25 8.23
CA ILE A 12 -4.93 -6.78 7.16
C ILE A 12 -4.77 -8.30 7.10
N PRO A 13 -5.83 -9.09 7.32
CA PRO A 13 -5.76 -10.54 7.21
C PRO A 13 -5.73 -10.98 5.74
N PHE A 14 -4.55 -11.01 5.12
CA PHE A 14 -4.39 -11.38 3.69
C PHE A 14 -4.86 -12.81 3.35
N THR A 15 -5.15 -13.65 4.34
CA THR A 15 -5.85 -14.93 4.17
C THR A 15 -7.30 -14.74 3.68
N GLU A 16 -7.97 -13.64 4.00
CA GLU A 16 -9.35 -13.32 3.60
C GLU A 16 -9.44 -12.50 2.30
N TRP A 17 -8.32 -11.96 1.82
CA TRP A 17 -8.28 -11.05 0.68
C TRP A 17 -7.46 -11.65 -0.47
N LYS A 18 -7.86 -11.36 -1.71
CA LYS A 18 -7.14 -11.76 -2.92
C LYS A 18 -6.73 -10.52 -3.70
N LEU A 19 -5.43 -10.39 -3.95
CA LEU A 19 -4.91 -9.33 -4.83
C LEU A 19 -5.43 -9.57 -6.25
N VAL A 20 -6.02 -8.54 -6.84
CA VAL A 20 -6.56 -8.58 -8.21
C VAL A 20 -5.83 -7.65 -9.16
N GLU A 21 -5.19 -6.59 -8.65
CA GLU A 21 -4.43 -5.64 -9.45
C GLU A 21 -3.26 -5.06 -8.66
N LYS A 22 -2.17 -4.79 -9.37
CA LYS A 22 -0.97 -4.15 -8.84
C LYS A 22 -0.39 -3.21 -9.90
N GLU A 23 -0.25 -1.94 -9.55
CA GLU A 23 0.34 -0.90 -10.40
C GLU A 23 1.45 -0.19 -9.62
N SER A 24 2.67 -0.15 -10.17
CA SER A 24 3.86 0.41 -9.50
C SER A 24 4.30 1.68 -10.19
N HIS A 25 4.60 2.71 -9.41
CA HIS A 25 5.06 4.01 -9.88
C HIS A 25 6.40 4.35 -9.23
N GLU A 26 7.39 4.61 -10.07
CA GLU A 26 8.69 5.09 -9.64
C GLU A 26 8.63 6.56 -9.23
N THR A 27 9.68 7.04 -8.56
CA THR A 27 9.80 8.45 -8.23
C THR A 27 9.88 9.32 -9.49
N ASP A 28 9.25 10.48 -9.44
CA ASP A 28 9.34 11.50 -10.49
C ASP A 28 9.36 12.92 -9.87
N ASP A 29 9.37 13.94 -10.71
CA ASP A 29 9.41 15.35 -10.28
C ASP A 29 8.22 15.74 -9.37
N LYS A 30 7.09 15.03 -9.46
CA LYS A 30 5.87 15.29 -8.67
C LYS A 30 5.75 14.34 -7.46
N HIS A 31 6.40 13.18 -7.51
CA HIS A 31 6.30 12.12 -6.51
C HIS A 31 7.71 11.74 -6.02
N PRO A 32 8.18 12.32 -4.91
CA PRO A 32 9.54 12.08 -4.42
C PRO A 32 9.78 10.68 -3.85
N TYR A 33 8.72 9.89 -3.67
CA TYR A 33 8.78 8.51 -3.18
C TYR A 33 8.03 7.58 -4.13
N ALA A 34 8.64 6.43 -4.45
CA ALA A 34 7.99 5.39 -5.23
C ALA A 34 6.81 4.82 -4.44
N TYR A 35 5.70 4.55 -5.14
CA TYR A 35 4.49 4.02 -4.54
C TYR A 35 3.86 2.93 -5.41
N THR A 36 2.95 2.17 -4.84
CA THR A 36 2.26 1.07 -5.54
C THR A 36 0.80 1.04 -5.14
N PHE A 37 -0.08 1.04 -6.12
CA PHE A 37 -1.50 0.76 -5.92
C PHE A 37 -1.73 -0.75 -5.92
N LEU A 38 -2.46 -1.24 -4.91
CA LEU A 38 -2.84 -2.64 -4.77
C LEU A 38 -4.36 -2.71 -4.58
N ASN A 39 -5.06 -3.38 -5.50
CA ASN A 39 -6.49 -3.65 -5.35
C ASN A 39 -6.71 -5.08 -4.91
N TYR A 40 -7.50 -5.24 -3.84
CA TYR A 40 -7.86 -6.54 -3.29
C TYR A 40 -9.38 -6.71 -3.32
N ASN A 41 -9.83 -7.91 -3.67
CA ASN A 41 -11.21 -8.33 -3.43
C ASN A 41 -11.26 -9.26 -2.23
N LYS A 42 -12.32 -9.16 -1.45
CA LYS A 42 -12.61 -10.14 -0.40
C LYS A 42 -12.89 -11.48 -1.08
N LYS A 43 -12.31 -12.56 -0.54
CA LYS A 43 -12.54 -13.92 -1.01
C LYS A 43 -13.98 -14.37 -0.74
#